data_AF-A0A949IFU7-F1
#
_entry.id   AF-A0A949IFU7-F1
#
_cell.length_a   1.000
_cell.length_b   1.000
_cell.length_c   1.000
_cell.angle_alpha   90.00
_cell.angle_beta   90.00
_cell.angle_gamma   90.00
#
_symmetry.space_group_name_H-M   'P 1'
#
loop_
_entity.id
_entity.type
_entity.pdbx_description
1 polymer ?
#
loop_
_entity_poly.entity_id
_entity_poly.type
_entity_poly.pdbx_seq_one_letter_code
_entity_poly.pdbx_strand_id
1 'polypeptide(L)'
;MSESGTNAETEKDDFQSAWVNDYVPTGTAADAIQEIKAYAYKAFDQLDQNGNGYIETDELQSFLNNPETPGREKSFITFLLSNQEAISQSVLEGATAPKSGISRLDLDAYFKLVLAMFSHK
;
A
#
# COMPACT_ATOMS: atom_id res chain seq x y z
N MET A 1 -44.55 -5.91 11.96
CA MET A 1 -44.15 -4.84 11.03
C MET A 1 -42.89 -4.24 11.64
N SER A 2 -41.74 -4.88 11.44
CA SER A 2 -40.88 -4.80 10.25
C SER A 2 -40.28 -3.41 10.13
N GLU A 3 -39.01 -3.25 10.52
CA GLU A 3 -37.95 -2.74 9.65
C GLU A 3 -36.61 -2.79 10.39
N SER A 4 -35.82 -3.80 10.03
CA SER A 4 -34.38 -3.82 10.19
C SER A 4 -33.79 -2.96 9.06
N GLY A 5 -33.13 -1.87 9.40
CA GLY A 5 -32.33 -1.06 8.48
C GLY A 5 -30.88 -1.04 8.93
N THR A 6 -30.09 -2.01 8.49
CA THR A 6 -28.63 -2.02 8.67
C THR A 6 -28.02 -0.95 7.77
N ASN A 7 -27.63 0.19 8.35
CA ASN A 7 -26.92 1.26 7.66
C ASN A 7 -25.42 0.91 7.60
N ALA A 8 -25.00 0.19 6.56
CA ALA A 8 -23.64 -0.29 6.33
C ALA A 8 -22.92 0.50 5.21
N GLU A 9 -23.20 1.79 5.06
CA GLU A 9 -22.74 2.57 3.89
C GLU A 9 -21.87 3.81 4.24
N THR A 10 -21.59 4.10 5.50
CA THR A 10 -20.82 5.31 5.88
C THR A 10 -19.33 5.12 6.14
N GLU A 11 -18.81 3.88 6.17
CA GLU A 11 -17.39 3.63 6.52
C GLU A 11 -16.43 3.60 5.33
N LYS A 12 -16.92 3.63 4.09
CA LYS A 12 -16.07 3.58 2.88
C LYS A 12 -15.48 4.94 2.47
N ASP A 13 -16.12 6.03 2.86
CA ASP A 13 -15.72 7.39 2.45
C ASP A 13 -14.64 8.01 3.36
N ASP A 14 -14.63 7.63 4.64
CA ASP A 14 -13.67 8.14 5.63
C ASP A 14 -12.24 7.62 5.37
N PHE A 15 -12.14 6.41 4.83
CA PHE A 15 -10.86 5.78 4.50
C PHE A 15 -10.14 6.48 3.33
N GLN A 16 -10.88 6.99 2.34
CA GLN A 16 -10.31 7.73 1.21
C GLN A 16 -9.88 9.15 1.62
N SER A 17 -10.60 9.78 2.55
CA SER A 17 -10.31 11.14 3.03
C SER A 17 -9.11 11.21 3.98
N ALA A 18 -8.83 10.14 4.74
CA ALA A 18 -7.69 10.07 5.64
C ALA A 18 -6.33 10.02 4.91
N TRP A 19 -6.31 9.55 3.65
CA TRP A 19 -5.09 9.49 2.84
C TRP A 19 -4.64 10.86 2.35
N VAL A 20 -5.59 11.76 2.07
CA VAL A 20 -5.31 13.09 1.49
C VAL A 20 -5.06 14.14 2.56
N ASN A 21 -5.67 14.02 3.74
CA ASN A 21 -5.68 15.12 4.70
C ASN A 21 -4.42 15.20 5.58
N ASP A 22 -3.77 14.07 5.89
CA ASP A 22 -2.55 14.05 6.73
C ASP A 22 -1.26 14.19 5.90
N TYR A 23 -1.34 13.96 4.59
CA TYR A 23 -0.23 14.08 3.67
C TYR A 23 -0.36 15.32 2.79
N VAL A 24 -0.12 16.47 3.40
CA VAL A 24 0.07 17.74 2.67
C VAL A 24 1.58 17.93 2.47
N PRO A 25 2.17 17.44 1.36
CA PRO A 25 3.57 17.71 1.08
C PRO A 25 3.78 19.23 0.97
N THR A 26 4.73 19.75 1.72
CA THR A 26 5.13 21.17 1.67
C THR A 26 6.06 21.48 0.48
N GLY A 27 6.29 20.50 -0.40
CA GLY A 27 7.17 20.55 -1.57
C GLY A 27 6.49 20.17 -2.88
N THR A 28 7.27 19.79 -3.88
CA THR A 28 6.74 19.37 -5.19
C THR A 28 6.13 17.96 -5.11
N ALA A 29 5.32 17.57 -6.09
CA ALA A 29 4.82 16.19 -6.18
C ALA A 29 5.96 15.14 -6.19
N ALA A 30 7.15 15.51 -6.69
CA ALA A 30 8.33 14.66 -6.64
C ALA A 30 8.86 14.48 -5.20
N ASP A 31 8.93 15.54 -4.40
CA ASP A 31 9.32 15.45 -2.98
C ASP A 31 8.34 14.56 -2.20
N ALA A 32 7.04 14.79 -2.40
CA ALA A 32 5.98 14.00 -1.80
C ALA A 32 6.16 12.49 -2.07
N ILE A 33 6.45 12.12 -3.32
CA ILE A 33 6.64 10.73 -3.70
C ILE A 33 7.96 10.17 -3.16
N GLN A 34 9.01 10.98 -3.01
CA GLN A 34 10.24 10.55 -2.35
C GLN A 34 10.04 10.21 -0.87
N GLU A 35 9.25 10.98 -0.13
CA GLU A 35 8.98 10.62 1.27
C GLU A 35 8.02 9.43 1.38
N ILE A 36 7.05 9.28 0.45
CA ILE A 36 6.22 8.05 0.36
C ILE A 36 7.12 6.84 0.09
N LYS A 37 8.09 6.97 -0.82
CA LYS A 37 9.08 5.93 -1.09
C LYS A 37 9.86 5.60 0.16
N ALA A 38 10.43 6.59 0.85
CA ALA A 38 11.19 6.38 2.09
C ALA A 38 10.36 5.69 3.18
N TYR A 39 9.08 6.05 3.31
CA TYR A 39 8.14 5.38 4.19
C TYR A 39 7.88 3.94 3.76
N ALA A 40 7.63 3.68 2.47
CA ALA A 40 7.38 2.36 1.95
C ALA A 40 8.55 1.38 2.17
N TYR A 41 9.80 1.84 2.05
CA TYR A 41 10.96 1.01 2.38
C TYR A 41 11.03 0.66 3.86
N LYS A 42 10.72 1.61 4.76
CA LYS A 42 10.67 1.34 6.20
C LYS A 42 9.54 0.39 6.56
N ALA A 43 8.37 0.59 5.95
CA ALA A 43 7.22 -0.28 6.12
C ALA A 43 7.51 -1.68 5.58
N PHE A 44 8.28 -1.81 4.49
CA PHE A 44 8.65 -3.11 3.91
C PHE A 44 9.30 -4.03 4.95
N ASP A 45 10.31 -3.53 5.66
CA ASP A 45 11.04 -4.30 6.67
C ASP A 45 10.14 -4.71 7.85
N GLN A 46 9.04 -4.01 8.07
CA GLN A 46 8.06 -4.36 9.09
C GLN A 46 7.05 -5.38 8.56
N LEU A 47 6.64 -5.25 7.29
CA LEU A 47 5.63 -6.07 6.65
C LEU A 47 6.14 -7.46 6.26
N ASP A 48 7.41 -7.59 5.88
CA ASP A 48 8.09 -8.87 5.62
C ASP A 48 8.39 -9.58 6.96
N GLN A 49 7.40 -10.30 7.48
CA GLN A 49 7.47 -10.97 8.79
C GLN A 49 8.38 -12.20 8.75
N ASN A 50 8.41 -12.90 7.61
CA ASN A 50 9.20 -14.12 7.46
C ASN A 50 10.63 -13.85 6.98
N GLY A 51 10.94 -12.62 6.56
CA GLY A 51 12.25 -12.19 6.09
C GLY A 51 12.66 -12.80 4.75
N ASN A 52 11.69 -13.21 3.93
CA ASN A 52 11.96 -13.88 2.66
C ASN A 52 12.24 -12.89 1.51
N GLY A 53 12.13 -11.58 1.77
CA GLY A 53 12.36 -10.53 0.80
C GLY A 53 11.15 -10.18 -0.07
N TYR A 54 9.97 -10.71 0.25
CA TYR A 54 8.70 -10.46 -0.40
C TYR A 54 7.64 -10.16 0.66
N ILE A 55 6.72 -9.25 0.35
CA ILE A 55 5.52 -9.06 1.16
C ILE A 55 4.38 -9.85 0.53
N GLU A 56 3.93 -10.89 1.21
CA GLU A 56 2.87 -11.78 0.75
C GLU A 56 1.49 -11.32 1.26
N THR A 57 0.42 -11.81 0.62
CA THR A 57 -0.97 -11.46 0.98
C THR A 57 -1.28 -11.77 2.45
N ASP A 58 -0.78 -12.90 2.97
CA ASP A 58 -1.00 -13.32 4.35
C ASP A 58 -0.36 -12.36 5.35
N GLU A 59 0.82 -11.81 5.03
CA GLU A 59 1.52 -10.84 5.87
C GLU A 59 0.77 -9.50 5.90
N LEU A 60 0.30 -9.02 4.75
CA LEU A 60 -0.55 -7.83 4.66
C LEU A 60 -1.84 -8.00 5.47
N GLN A 61 -2.50 -9.16 5.37
CA GLN A 61 -3.71 -9.44 6.15
C GLN A 61 -3.43 -9.55 7.66
N SER A 62 -2.29 -10.15 8.05
CA SER A 62 -1.84 -10.25 9.43
C SER A 62 -1.75 -8.86 10.09
N PHE A 63 -1.14 -7.89 9.40
CA PHE A 63 -1.08 -6.51 9.87
C PHE A 63 -2.41 -5.76 9.84
N LEU A 64 -3.28 -5.97 8.86
CA LEU A 64 -4.61 -5.34 8.86
C LEU A 64 -5.47 -5.79 10.04
N ASN A 65 -5.39 -7.08 10.37
CA ASN A 65 -6.12 -7.67 11.48
C ASN A 65 -5.51 -7.31 12.84
N ASN A 66 -4.29 -6.76 12.88
CA ASN A 66 -3.67 -6.32 14.11
C ASN A 66 -4.29 -4.98 14.59
N PRO A 67 -4.88 -4.93 15.80
CA PRO A 67 -5.45 -3.69 16.34
C PRO A 67 -4.40 -2.63 16.68
N GLU A 68 -3.14 -3.02 16.91
CA GLU A 68 -2.04 -2.10 17.24
C GLU A 68 -1.44 -1.42 16.01
N THR A 69 -1.78 -1.89 14.80
CA THR A 69 -1.28 -1.31 13.56
C THR A 69 -1.86 0.09 13.36
N PRO A 70 -1.01 1.13 13.21
CA PRO A 70 -1.45 2.50 13.00
C PRO A 70 -2.36 2.62 11.77
N GLY A 71 -3.33 3.55 11.81
CA GLY A 71 -4.24 3.78 10.68
C GLY A 71 -3.51 4.08 9.37
N ARG A 72 -2.37 4.78 9.44
CA ARG A 72 -1.50 5.05 8.29
C ARG A 72 -0.94 3.79 7.65
N GLU A 73 -0.41 2.87 8.47
CA GLU A 73 0.06 1.56 8.00
C GLU A 73 -1.11 0.80 7.37
N LYS A 74 -2.28 0.76 8.02
CA LYS A 74 -3.46 0.06 7.47
C LYS A 74 -3.87 0.60 6.10
N SER A 75 -3.86 1.92 5.91
CA SER A 75 -4.12 2.53 4.61
C SER A 75 -3.09 2.14 3.56
N PHE A 76 -1.80 2.14 3.93
CA PHE A 76 -0.73 1.69 3.04
C PHE A 76 -0.86 0.21 2.67
N ILE A 77 -1.18 -0.65 3.63
CA ILE A 77 -1.36 -2.08 3.44
C ILE A 77 -2.60 -2.38 2.59
N THR A 78 -3.71 -1.70 2.83
CA THR A 78 -4.91 -1.77 1.99
C THR A 78 -4.59 -1.33 0.56
N PHE A 79 -3.79 -0.29 0.39
CA PHE A 79 -3.33 0.16 -0.91
C PHE A 79 -2.47 -0.92 -1.61
N LEU A 80 -1.50 -1.52 -0.90
CA LEU A 80 -0.69 -2.61 -1.43
C LEU A 80 -1.56 -3.81 -1.84
N LEU A 81 -2.49 -4.25 -0.99
CA LEU A 81 -3.42 -5.33 -1.32
C LEU A 81 -4.28 -5.02 -2.55
N SER A 82 -4.83 -3.81 -2.62
CA SER A 82 -5.69 -3.40 -3.74
C SER A 82 -4.94 -3.34 -5.07
N ASN A 83 -3.62 -3.17 -5.04
CA ASN A 83 -2.78 -3.07 -6.23
C ASN A 83 -1.79 -4.24 -6.35
N GLN A 84 -1.91 -5.28 -5.51
CA GLN A 84 -0.88 -6.30 -5.34
C GLN A 84 -0.56 -7.01 -6.65
N GLU A 85 -1.58 -7.38 -7.42
CA GLU A 85 -1.42 -8.03 -8.73
C GLU A 85 -0.71 -7.15 -9.75
N ALA A 86 -1.00 -5.84 -9.76
CA ALA A 86 -0.33 -4.90 -10.66
C ALA A 86 1.13 -4.66 -10.24
N ILE A 87 1.37 -4.62 -8.93
CA ILE A 87 2.69 -4.40 -8.35
C ILE A 87 3.58 -5.64 -8.57
N SER A 88 3.12 -6.85 -8.23
CA SER A 88 3.91 -8.09 -8.38
C SER A 88 4.19 -8.49 -9.83
N GLN A 89 3.49 -7.89 -10.79
CA GLN A 89 3.75 -8.07 -12.22
C GLN A 89 4.62 -6.95 -12.81
N SER A 90 4.96 -5.92 -12.02
CA SER A 90 5.77 -4.79 -12.49
C SER A 90 7.21 -5.19 -12.76
N VAL A 91 7.75 -6.15 -11.99
CA VAL A 91 9.07 -6.72 -12.24
C VAL A 91 8.96 -8.23 -12.41
N LEU A 92 9.60 -8.76 -13.46
CA LEU A 92 9.60 -10.19 -13.72
C LEU A 92 10.74 -10.85 -12.92
N GLU A 93 10.44 -11.30 -11.70
CA GLU A 93 11.45 -11.83 -10.75
C GLU A 93 11.76 -13.34 -10.89
N GLY A 94 11.34 -13.93 -12.00
CA GLY A 94 11.62 -15.33 -12.33
C GLY A 94 10.67 -16.34 -11.65
N ALA A 95 10.80 -17.61 -12.01
CA ALA A 95 9.83 -18.65 -11.67
C ALA A 95 9.75 -19.02 -10.17
N THR A 96 10.69 -18.52 -9.36
CA THR A 96 10.79 -18.81 -7.91
C THR A 96 10.14 -17.74 -7.03
N ALA A 97 9.75 -16.60 -7.60
CA ALA A 97 9.06 -15.55 -6.85
C ALA A 97 7.63 -16.00 -6.47
N PRO A 98 7.14 -15.65 -5.27
CA PRO A 98 5.75 -15.89 -4.90
C PRO A 98 4.84 -15.15 -5.90
N LYS A 99 3.82 -15.83 -6.43
CA LYS A 99 2.91 -15.25 -7.46
C LYS A 99 2.25 -13.94 -7.03
N SER A 100 2.10 -13.72 -5.73
CA SER A 100 1.50 -12.52 -5.14
C SER A 100 2.47 -11.78 -4.22
N GLY A 101 3.75 -12.14 -4.20
CA GLY A 101 4.74 -11.47 -3.38
C GLY A 101 5.08 -10.11 -3.99
N ILE A 102 5.07 -9.06 -3.17
CA ILE A 102 5.58 -7.75 -3.55
C ILE A 102 7.03 -7.69 -3.10
N SER A 103 7.98 -7.64 -4.02
CA SER A 103 9.38 -7.42 -3.66
C SER A 103 9.72 -5.94 -3.50
N ARG A 104 10.93 -5.68 -2.99
CA ARG A 104 11.50 -4.32 -3.02
C ARG A 104 11.69 -3.79 -4.44
N LEU A 105 11.91 -4.67 -5.42
CA LEU A 105 12.05 -4.28 -6.83
C LEU A 105 10.70 -3.86 -7.41
N ASP A 106 9.62 -4.59 -7.10
CA ASP A 106 8.26 -4.25 -7.51
C ASP A 106 7.83 -2.88 -6.96
N LEU A 107 8.07 -2.65 -5.66
CA LEU A 107 7.80 -1.36 -5.02
C LEU A 107 8.58 -0.22 -5.66
N ASP A 108 9.87 -0.40 -5.93
CA ASP A 108 10.69 0.62 -6.59
C ASP A 108 10.22 0.91 -8.01
N ALA A 109 9.88 -0.13 -8.79
CA ALA A 109 9.35 0.00 -10.14
C ALA A 109 8.01 0.73 -10.15
N TYR A 110 7.12 0.38 -9.23
CA TYR A 110 5.82 1.04 -9.08
C TYR A 110 5.98 2.52 -8.74
N PHE A 111 6.83 2.89 -7.77
CA PHE A 111 7.07 4.31 -7.45
C PHE A 111 7.71 5.08 -8.61
N LYS A 112 8.60 4.46 -9.38
CA LYS A 112 9.16 5.07 -10.60
C LYS A 112 8.09 5.33 -11.65
N LEU A 113 7.16 4.39 -11.85
CA LEU A 113 6.03 4.56 -12.77
C LEU A 113 5.13 5.73 -12.33
N VAL A 114 4.81 5.80 -11.03
CA VAL A 114 4.04 6.90 -10.45
C VAL A 114 4.78 8.23 -10.65
N LEU A 115 6.08 8.31 -10.34
CA LEU A 115 6.90 9.51 -10.59
C LEU A 115 6.91 9.94 -12.06
N ALA A 116 7.03 8.98 -12.98
CA ALA A 116 7.04 9.23 -14.41
C ALA A 116 5.69 9.78 -14.90
N MET A 117 4.57 9.30 -14.36
CA MET A 117 3.23 9.82 -14.65
C MET A 117 3.05 11.29 -14.20
N PHE A 118 3.68 11.68 -13.09
CA PHE A 118 3.61 13.07 -12.58
C PHE A 118 4.65 14.02 -13.19
N SER A 119 5.70 13.49 -13.83
CA SER A 119 6.75 14.29 -14.47
C SER A 119 6.41 14.74 -15.91
N HIS A 120 5.26 14.35 -16.45
CA HIS A 120 4.83 14.64 -17.82
C HIS A 120 3.81 15.79 -17.91
N LYS A 121 3.92 16.81 -17.06
CA LYS A 121 3.15 18.05 -17.15
C LYS A 121 4.00 19.23 -17.62
#